data_AF-A0A9D8J3G1-F1
#
_entry.id   AF-A0A9D8J3G1-F1
#
_cell.length_a   1.000
_cell.length_b   1.000
_cell.length_c   1.000
_cell.angle_alpha   90.00
_cell.angle_beta   90.00
_cell.angle_gamma   90.00
#
_symmetry.space_group_name_H-M   'P 1'
#
loop_
_entity.id
_entity.type
_entity.pdbx_description
1 polymer ?
#
loop_
_entity_poly.entity_id
_entity_poly.type
_entity_poly.pdbx_seq_one_letter_code
_entity_poly.pdbx_strand_id
1 'polypeptide(L)'
;MLFPIKVVDLELSRPLPTLSGLDGYVAVKGVVRFQGVPIGYIEVPVTNGVCSADELSRKVLDAHAWTITAALLQKGLVAEQRPEGLRLEQLFDLPTASDAFWNRQTAPPPLVTVAVCTRDRADDLARCLDALLQLDYPNLDLLVVDNAPSDTGTAELVKGRYPGVRYVCEPRPGLDWARNRAILEARGEILAYTDDDVVVDPLWVKSLAQVFAENPE
;
A
#
# COMPACT_ATOMS: atom_id res chain seq x y z
N MET A 1 4.85 11.87 -26.34
CA MET A 1 3.43 11.71 -25.98
C MET A 1 3.39 10.63 -24.92
N LEU A 2 2.97 10.94 -23.69
CA LEU A 2 2.82 9.94 -22.64
C LEU A 2 1.52 9.17 -22.91
N PHE A 3 1.60 7.85 -23.03
CA PHE A 3 0.43 7.02 -23.24
C PHE A 3 -0.15 6.60 -21.88
N PRO A 4 -1.47 6.74 -21.64
CA PRO A 4 -2.05 6.41 -20.35
C PRO A 4 -1.94 4.90 -20.06
N ILE A 5 -1.48 4.55 -18.86
CA ILE A 5 -1.44 3.17 -18.36
C ILE A 5 -2.40 3.07 -17.17
N LYS A 6 -3.27 2.06 -17.20
CA LYS A 6 -4.17 1.78 -16.08
C LYS A 6 -3.42 0.94 -15.06
N VAL A 7 -3.27 1.45 -13.83
CA VAL A 7 -2.71 0.67 -12.71
C VAL A 7 -3.84 -0.06 -11.97
N VAL A 8 -3.64 -1.34 -11.66
CA VAL A 8 -4.60 -2.18 -10.93
C VAL A 8 -3.90 -3.13 -9.96
N ASP A 9 -4.60 -3.56 -8.92
CA ASP A 9 -4.18 -4.67 -8.06
C ASP A 9 -4.85 -5.98 -8.51
N LEU A 10 -4.05 -7.03 -8.68
CA LEU A 10 -4.47 -8.35 -9.11
C LEU A 10 -4.21 -9.36 -7.99
N GLU A 11 -5.25 -9.67 -7.22
CA GLU A 11 -5.19 -10.64 -6.12
C GLU A 11 -5.44 -12.06 -6.64
N LEU A 12 -4.44 -12.93 -6.51
CA LEU A 12 -4.47 -14.31 -6.99
C LEU A 12 -5.23 -15.28 -6.07
N SER A 13 -5.56 -14.88 -4.84
CA SER A 13 -6.44 -15.67 -3.96
C SER A 13 -7.91 -15.65 -4.38
N ARG A 14 -8.26 -14.89 -5.44
CA ARG A 14 -9.59 -14.86 -6.05
C ARG A 14 -9.49 -14.93 -7.57
N PRO A 15 -10.57 -15.31 -8.28
CA PRO A 15 -10.58 -15.28 -9.74
C PRO A 15 -10.21 -13.89 -10.29
N LEU A 16 -9.31 -13.86 -11.26
CA LEU A 16 -8.92 -12.60 -11.91
C LEU A 16 -10.10 -12.01 -12.70
N PRO A 17 -10.32 -10.69 -12.63
CA PRO A 17 -11.43 -10.06 -13.33
C PRO A 17 -11.13 -9.84 -14.81
N THR A 18 -12.17 -9.73 -15.63
CA THR A 18 -12.06 -9.05 -16.92
C THR A 18 -12.21 -7.55 -16.68
N LEU A 19 -11.22 -6.77 -17.11
CA LEU A 19 -11.21 -5.33 -16.98
C LEU A 19 -11.81 -4.69 -18.23
N SER A 20 -12.80 -3.82 -18.05
CA SER A 20 -13.52 -3.12 -19.12
C SER A 20 -13.56 -1.61 -18.86
N GLY A 21 -13.97 -0.81 -19.85
CA GLY A 21 -13.99 0.65 -19.75
C GLY A 21 -12.57 1.26 -19.76
N LEU A 22 -11.65 0.61 -20.48
CA LEU A 22 -10.26 1.04 -20.59
C LEU A 22 -10.02 1.91 -21.84
N ASP A 23 -11.06 2.58 -22.33
CA ASP A 23 -10.95 3.51 -23.45
C ASP A 23 -9.94 4.62 -23.12
N GLY A 24 -8.97 4.81 -24.02
CA GLY A 24 -7.88 5.78 -23.83
C GLY A 24 -6.65 5.26 -23.10
N TYR A 25 -6.67 4.04 -22.54
CA TYR A 25 -5.49 3.38 -22.00
C TYR A 25 -4.83 2.48 -23.04
N VAL A 26 -3.50 2.46 -23.08
CA VAL A 26 -2.75 1.57 -23.99
C VAL A 26 -2.38 0.23 -23.33
N ALA A 27 -2.29 0.21 -22.01
CA ALA A 27 -1.92 -0.96 -21.24
C ALA A 27 -2.51 -0.92 -19.83
N VAL A 28 -2.60 -2.11 -19.23
CA VAL A 28 -2.81 -2.33 -17.81
C VAL A 28 -1.48 -2.72 -17.19
N LYS A 29 -1.05 -2.01 -16.15
CA LYS A 29 0.05 -2.41 -15.27
C LYS A 29 -0.55 -2.95 -13.97
N GLY A 30 -0.51 -4.28 -13.83
CA GLY A 30 -1.07 -4.97 -12.68
C GLY A 30 0.00 -5.24 -11.63
N VAL A 31 -0.19 -4.75 -10.41
CA VAL A 31 0.53 -5.25 -9.23
C VAL A 31 -0.08 -6.61 -8.88
N VAL A 32 0.71 -7.68 -9.01
CA VAL A 32 0.27 -9.03 -8.73
C VAL A 32 0.47 -9.31 -7.26
N ARG A 33 -0.60 -9.74 -6.59
CA ARG A 33 -0.63 -10.06 -5.17
C ARG A 33 -1.04 -11.48 -4.94
N PHE A 34 -0.55 -12.04 -3.85
CA PHE A 34 -1.05 -13.29 -3.34
C PHE A 34 -1.34 -13.15 -1.84
N GLN A 35 -2.62 -13.14 -1.48
CA GLN A 35 -3.15 -12.81 -0.16
C GLN A 35 -2.59 -11.49 0.38
N GLY A 36 -2.77 -10.40 -0.37
CA GLY A 36 -2.31 -9.06 0.00
C GLY A 36 -0.82 -8.81 -0.24
N VAL A 37 0.02 -9.85 -0.26
CA VAL A 37 1.47 -9.70 -0.45
C VAL A 37 1.80 -9.48 -1.93
N PRO A 38 2.47 -8.37 -2.31
CA PRO A 38 2.89 -8.17 -3.69
C PRO A 38 4.01 -9.15 -4.06
N ILE A 39 3.82 -9.90 -5.15
CA ILE A 39 4.79 -10.88 -5.67
C ILE A 39 5.47 -10.42 -6.96
N GLY A 40 4.98 -9.34 -7.56
CA GLY A 40 5.55 -8.77 -8.78
C GLY A 40 4.56 -7.87 -9.50
N TYR A 41 4.90 -7.52 -10.74
CA TYR A 41 4.02 -6.76 -11.62
C TYR A 41 3.94 -7.41 -13.00
N ILE A 42 2.84 -7.15 -13.70
CA ILE A 42 2.68 -7.48 -15.11
C ILE A 42 2.25 -6.25 -15.88
N GLU A 43 2.52 -6.26 -17.18
CA GLU A 43 1.99 -5.29 -18.13
C GLU A 43 1.30 -6.05 -19.26
N VAL A 44 0.05 -5.68 -19.55
CA VAL A 44 -0.80 -6.31 -20.57
C VAL A 44 -1.40 -5.21 -21.45
N PRO A 45 -1.29 -5.31 -22.79
CA PRO A 45 -1.88 -4.31 -23.69
C PRO A 45 -3.41 -4.31 -23.58
N VAL A 46 -4.01 -3.13 -23.73
CA VAL A 46 -5.48 -3.00 -23.81
C VAL A 46 -5.93 -3.21 -25.25
N THR A 47 -6.89 -4.10 -25.46
CA THR A 47 -7.46 -4.38 -26.78
C THR A 47 -8.96 -4.05 -26.77
N ASN A 48 -9.40 -3.14 -27.63
CA ASN A 48 -10.80 -2.70 -27.73
C ASN A 48 -11.40 -2.26 -26.37
N GLY A 49 -10.62 -1.51 -25.57
CA GLY A 49 -11.07 -1.02 -24.26
C GLY A 49 -11.20 -2.11 -23.18
N VAL A 50 -10.67 -3.30 -23.44
CA VAL A 50 -10.79 -4.48 -22.57
C VAL A 50 -9.42 -5.12 -22.35
N CYS A 51 -9.24 -5.71 -21.17
CA CYS A 51 -8.18 -6.66 -20.85
C CYS A 51 -8.83 -7.89 -20.20
N SER A 52 -8.77 -9.04 -20.86
CA SER A 52 -9.48 -10.25 -20.41
C SER A 52 -8.84 -10.91 -19.20
N ALA A 53 -9.64 -11.62 -18.40
CA ALA A 53 -9.14 -12.43 -17.28
C ALA A 53 -8.12 -13.49 -17.76
N ASP A 54 -8.34 -14.09 -18.93
CA ASP A 54 -7.44 -15.10 -19.51
C ASP A 54 -6.09 -14.51 -19.90
N GLU A 55 -6.06 -13.31 -20.50
CA GLU A 55 -4.81 -12.62 -20.84
C GLU A 55 -4.02 -12.24 -19.59
N LEU A 56 -4.71 -11.72 -18.57
CA LEU A 56 -4.10 -11.41 -17.28
C LEU A 56 -3.54 -12.68 -16.64
N SER A 57 -4.32 -13.75 -16.57
CA SER A 57 -3.93 -15.03 -15.97
C SER A 57 -2.71 -15.62 -16.66
N ARG A 58 -2.72 -15.69 -18.00
CA ARG A 58 -1.56 -16.17 -18.77
C ARG A 58 -0.33 -15.32 -18.50
N LYS A 59 -0.46 -13.99 -18.52
CA LYS A 59 0.68 -13.09 -18.28
C LYS A 59 1.24 -13.23 -16.86
N VAL A 60 0.37 -13.38 -15.87
CA VAL A 60 0.78 -13.65 -14.48
C VAL A 60 1.56 -14.94 -14.39
N LEU A 61 1.06 -16.03 -14.96
CA LEU A 61 1.73 -17.33 -14.90
C LEU A 61 3.07 -17.28 -15.63
N ASP A 62 3.12 -16.70 -16.83
CA ASP A 62 4.35 -16.56 -17.62
C ASP A 62 5.44 -15.79 -16.84
N ALA A 63 5.06 -14.75 -16.11
CA ALA A 63 6.00 -13.89 -15.39
C ALA A 63 6.35 -14.40 -13.98
N HIS A 64 5.41 -15.02 -13.27
CA HIS A 64 5.48 -15.21 -11.81
C HIS A 64 5.21 -16.64 -11.34
N ALA A 65 5.05 -17.64 -12.22
CA ALA A 65 4.74 -19.02 -11.83
C ALA A 65 5.70 -19.58 -10.76
N TRP A 66 6.99 -19.30 -10.87
CA TRP A 66 7.97 -19.75 -9.87
C TRP A 66 7.75 -19.07 -8.51
N THR A 67 7.59 -17.76 -8.49
CA THR A 67 7.34 -16.98 -7.26
C THR A 67 6.06 -17.45 -6.56
N ILE A 68 4.99 -17.68 -7.33
CA ILE A 68 3.72 -18.22 -6.84
C ILE A 68 3.96 -19.61 -6.22
N THR A 69 4.65 -20.50 -6.94
CA THR A 69 4.95 -21.86 -6.47
C THR A 69 5.79 -21.84 -5.19
N ALA A 70 6.83 -21.00 -5.14
CA ALA A 70 7.68 -20.85 -3.97
C ALA A 70 6.90 -20.33 -2.76
N ALA A 71 6.02 -19.33 -2.95
CA ALA A 71 5.17 -18.80 -1.89
C ALA A 71 4.19 -19.85 -1.34
N LEU A 72 3.56 -20.64 -2.23
CA LEU A 72 2.69 -21.75 -1.84
C LEU A 72 3.45 -22.83 -1.05
N LEU A 73 4.65 -23.20 -1.50
CA LEU A 73 5.50 -24.18 -0.81
C LEU A 73 5.95 -23.69 0.57
N GLN A 74 6.41 -22.44 0.68
CA GLN A 74 6.79 -21.87 1.97
C GLN A 74 5.63 -21.91 2.98
N LYS A 75 4.40 -21.58 2.57
CA LYS A 75 3.23 -21.71 3.45
C LYS A 75 2.99 -23.14 3.91
N GLY A 76 3.06 -24.11 2.99
CA GLY A 76 2.91 -25.53 3.32
C GLY A 76 4.02 -26.06 4.24
N LEU A 77 5.21 -25.44 4.22
CA LEU A 77 6.34 -25.77 5.09
C LEU A 77 6.30 -25.06 6.45
N VAL A 78 5.70 -23.85 6.52
CA VAL A 78 5.63 -23.01 7.73
C VAL A 78 4.39 -23.31 8.60
N ALA A 79 3.39 -24.02 8.09
CA ALA A 79 2.20 -24.39 8.86
C ALA A 79 2.57 -25.20 10.12
N GLU A 80 2.30 -24.64 11.31
CA GLU A 80 2.63 -25.23 12.63
C GLU A 80 1.99 -26.61 12.84
N GLN A 81 0.86 -26.86 12.19
CA GLN A 81 0.25 -28.18 12.08
C GLN A 81 0.22 -28.57 10.61
N ARG A 82 1.00 -29.59 10.23
CA ARG A 82 0.93 -30.19 8.90
C ARG A 82 -0.29 -31.11 8.88
N PRO A 83 -1.42 -30.73 8.26
CA PRO A 83 -2.60 -31.57 8.25
C PRO A 83 -2.25 -32.86 7.50
N GLU A 84 -2.63 -34.01 8.05
CA GLU A 84 -2.56 -35.26 7.27
C GLU A 84 -3.45 -35.09 6.01
N GLY A 85 -2.85 -35.25 4.83
CA GLY A 85 -3.58 -35.15 3.57
C GLY A 85 -3.82 -33.73 3.03
N LEU A 86 -2.87 -32.80 3.22
CA LEU A 86 -2.94 -31.45 2.63
C LEU A 86 -3.11 -31.50 1.10
N ARG A 87 -4.14 -30.84 0.58
CA ARG A 87 -4.42 -30.68 -0.86
C ARG A 87 -3.92 -29.33 -1.38
N LEU A 88 -3.67 -29.24 -2.69
CA LEU A 88 -3.11 -28.04 -3.34
C LEU A 88 -4.02 -26.81 -3.15
N GLU A 89 -5.33 -26.98 -3.27
CA GLU A 89 -6.32 -25.93 -3.05
C GLU A 89 -6.30 -25.35 -1.63
N GLN A 90 -5.88 -26.15 -0.64
CA GLN A 90 -5.80 -25.70 0.76
C GLN A 90 -4.57 -24.82 1.01
N LEU A 91 -3.54 -24.85 0.15
CA LEU A 91 -2.38 -23.96 0.25
C LEU A 91 -2.76 -22.48 0.01
N PHE A 92 -3.87 -22.23 -0.68
CA PHE A 92 -4.37 -20.88 -0.96
C PHE A 92 -5.07 -20.24 0.23
N ASP A 93 -5.45 -21.02 1.24
CA ASP A 93 -6.15 -20.53 2.45
C ASP A 93 -5.24 -20.46 3.68
N LEU A 94 -4.00 -20.97 3.58
CA LEU A 94 -3.03 -20.90 4.68
C LEU A 94 -2.68 -19.43 4.98
N PRO A 95 -2.50 -19.07 6.26
CA PRO A 95 -2.17 -17.71 6.67
C PRO A 95 -0.84 -17.25 6.06
N THR A 96 -0.70 -15.95 5.84
CA THR A 96 0.59 -15.38 5.42
C THR A 96 1.59 -15.42 6.57
N ALA A 97 2.89 -15.35 6.23
CA ALA A 97 3.94 -15.20 7.24
C ALA A 97 3.77 -13.93 8.09
N SER A 98 3.26 -12.84 7.49
CA SER A 98 2.99 -11.59 8.19
C SER A 98 1.83 -11.74 9.20
N ASP A 99 0.74 -12.40 8.82
CA ASP A 99 -0.37 -12.64 9.75
C ASP A 99 0.07 -13.56 10.91
N ALA A 100 0.83 -14.61 10.60
CA ALA A 100 1.40 -15.48 11.62
C ALA A 100 2.40 -14.73 12.54
N PHE A 101 3.13 -13.75 12.02
CA PHE A 101 4.02 -12.90 12.82
C PHE A 101 3.21 -12.06 13.82
N TRP A 102 2.26 -11.25 13.33
CA TRP A 102 1.47 -10.36 14.18
C TRP A 102 0.57 -11.12 15.16
N ASN A 103 0.05 -12.30 14.78
CA ASN A 103 -0.77 -13.13 15.68
C ASN A 103 0.04 -13.75 16.84
N ARG A 104 1.36 -13.89 16.71
CA ARG A 104 2.23 -14.45 17.77
C ARG A 104 2.79 -13.37 18.70
N GLN A 105 2.62 -12.11 18.36
CA GLN A 105 3.13 -11.00 19.13
C GLN A 105 2.26 -10.73 20.36
N THR A 106 2.90 -10.56 21.51
CA THR A 106 2.23 -10.29 22.79
C THR A 106 2.22 -8.80 23.14
N ALA A 107 3.16 -8.04 22.56
CA ALA A 107 3.21 -6.58 22.70
C ALA A 107 2.32 -5.90 21.64
N PRO A 108 1.71 -4.75 21.96
CA PRO A 108 0.95 -3.99 20.97
C PRO A 108 1.86 -3.53 19.82
N PRO A 109 1.33 -3.39 18.59
CA PRO A 109 2.09 -2.82 17.48
C PRO A 109 2.59 -1.40 17.80
N PRO A 110 3.82 -1.02 17.40
CA PRO A 110 4.37 0.31 17.68
C PRO A 110 3.50 1.42 17.06
N LEU A 111 3.48 2.60 17.66
CA LEU A 111 2.80 3.74 17.05
C LEU A 111 3.61 4.23 15.84
N VAL A 112 2.98 4.36 14.68
CA VAL A 112 3.60 4.92 13.47
C VAL A 112 3.00 6.29 13.18
N THR A 113 3.82 7.35 13.17
CA THR A 113 3.43 8.63 12.58
C THR A 113 3.67 8.56 11.07
N VAL A 114 2.63 8.72 10.27
CA VAL A 114 2.74 8.91 8.83
C VAL A 114 2.65 10.40 8.52
N ALA A 115 3.74 10.97 8.00
CA ALA A 115 3.84 12.39 7.69
C ALA A 115 3.78 12.65 6.17
N VAL A 116 2.86 13.53 5.78
CA VAL A 116 2.76 14.07 4.41
C VAL A 116 3.16 15.54 4.44
N CYS A 117 4.26 15.87 3.76
CA CYS A 117 4.70 17.25 3.58
C CYS A 117 4.13 17.77 2.26
N THR A 118 3.38 18.86 2.31
CA THR A 118 2.66 19.38 1.15
C THR A 118 2.80 20.89 1.06
N ARG A 119 2.53 21.45 -0.11
CA ARG A 119 2.43 22.90 -0.32
C ARG A 119 1.54 23.19 -1.53
N ASP A 120 0.43 23.89 -1.31
CA ASP A 120 -0.46 24.39 -2.36
C ASP A 120 -0.98 23.28 -3.33
N ARG A 121 -1.19 22.06 -2.82
CA ARG A 121 -1.58 20.85 -3.59
C ARG A 121 -2.75 20.09 -2.96
N ALA A 122 -3.80 20.82 -2.58
CA ALA A 122 -4.95 20.26 -1.87
C ALA A 122 -5.60 19.05 -2.58
N ASP A 123 -5.73 19.09 -3.91
CA ASP A 123 -6.38 17.99 -4.67
C ASP A 123 -5.56 16.70 -4.69
N ASP A 124 -4.24 16.80 -4.78
CA ASP A 124 -3.35 15.63 -4.72
C ASP A 124 -3.34 15.07 -3.29
N LEU A 125 -3.18 15.96 -2.30
CA LEU A 125 -3.22 15.62 -0.88
C LEU A 125 -4.52 14.89 -0.51
N ALA A 126 -5.67 15.33 -1.02
CA ALA A 126 -6.94 14.67 -0.75
C ALA A 126 -6.92 13.19 -1.18
N ARG A 127 -6.38 12.89 -2.37
CA ARG A 127 -6.25 11.51 -2.85
C ARG A 127 -5.25 10.70 -2.03
N CYS A 128 -4.14 11.32 -1.61
CA CYS A 128 -3.17 10.70 -0.71
C CYS A 128 -3.80 10.35 0.65
N LEU A 129 -4.51 11.30 1.28
CA LEU A 129 -5.17 11.11 2.57
C LEU A 129 -6.28 10.06 2.49
N ASP A 130 -7.07 10.04 1.41
CA ASP A 130 -8.08 9.01 1.18
C ASP A 130 -7.44 7.61 1.18
N ALA A 131 -6.25 7.45 0.56
CA ALA A 131 -5.50 6.20 0.57
C ALA A 131 -4.93 5.85 1.95
N LEU A 132 -4.39 6.85 2.67
CA LEU A 132 -3.84 6.66 4.02
C LEU A 132 -4.89 6.21 5.04
N LEU A 133 -6.14 6.64 4.88
CA LEU A 133 -7.25 6.18 5.72
C LEU A 133 -7.65 4.71 5.46
N GLN A 134 -7.16 4.09 4.39
CA GLN A 134 -7.40 2.67 4.08
C GLN A 134 -6.26 1.75 4.54
N LEU A 135 -5.25 2.27 5.25
CA LEU A 135 -4.16 1.46 5.78
C LEU A 135 -4.67 0.42 6.79
N ASP A 136 -4.27 -0.84 6.60
CA ASP A 136 -4.51 -1.94 7.54
C ASP A 136 -3.44 -1.94 8.64
N TYR A 137 -3.49 -0.93 9.50
CA TYR A 137 -2.62 -0.84 10.67
C TYR A 137 -3.34 -0.13 11.83
N PRO A 138 -3.42 -0.75 13.02
CA PRO A 138 -4.30 -0.26 14.09
C PRO A 138 -3.73 0.94 14.87
N ASN A 139 -2.42 1.21 14.81
CA ASN A 139 -1.75 2.19 15.66
C ASN A 139 -1.09 3.30 14.82
N LEU A 140 -1.90 4.20 14.27
CA LEU A 140 -1.47 5.26 13.35
C LEU A 140 -1.69 6.67 13.91
N ASP A 141 -0.73 7.55 13.66
CA ASP A 141 -0.84 9.01 13.79
C ASP A 141 -0.63 9.65 12.41
N LEU A 142 -1.69 10.15 11.78
CA LEU A 142 -1.59 10.81 10.48
C LEU A 142 -1.31 12.31 10.66
N LEU A 143 -0.24 12.80 10.04
CA LEU A 143 0.24 14.18 10.16
C LEU A 143 0.42 14.81 8.78
N VAL A 144 -0.26 15.93 8.54
CA VAL A 144 0.02 16.83 7.42
C VAL A 144 0.88 17.99 7.91
N VAL A 145 2.01 18.19 7.24
CA VAL A 145 2.85 19.38 7.39
C VAL A 145 2.70 20.24 6.15
N ASP A 146 1.98 21.34 6.29
CA ASP A 146 1.78 22.32 5.22
C ASP A 146 2.93 23.34 5.22
N ASN A 147 3.70 23.35 4.13
CA ASN A 147 4.98 24.03 4.06
C ASN A 147 4.88 25.38 3.34
N ALA A 148 4.95 26.46 4.10
CA ALA A 148 4.84 27.84 3.63
C ALA A 148 3.68 28.02 2.63
N PRO A 149 2.45 27.64 3.02
CA PRO A 149 1.29 27.73 2.14
C PRO A 149 1.04 29.16 1.69
N SER A 150 0.60 29.31 0.44
CA SER A 150 0.25 30.60 -0.14
C SER A 150 -1.18 31.04 0.21
N ASP A 151 -2.03 30.10 0.61
CA ASP A 151 -3.43 30.31 0.99
C ASP A 151 -3.85 29.40 2.17
N THR A 152 -5.16 29.32 2.44
CA THR A 152 -5.74 28.50 3.52
C THR A 152 -6.27 27.15 3.06
N GLY A 153 -6.15 26.81 1.76
CA GLY A 153 -6.84 25.68 1.13
C GLY A 153 -6.48 24.34 1.76
N THR A 154 -5.20 24.06 1.99
CA THR A 154 -4.74 22.84 2.66
C THR A 154 -5.30 22.72 4.08
N ALA A 155 -5.25 23.82 4.85
CA ALA A 155 -5.73 23.83 6.23
C ALA A 155 -7.24 23.57 6.31
N GLU A 156 -8.02 24.17 5.40
CA GLU A 156 -9.46 23.98 5.30
C GLU A 156 -9.81 22.56 4.88
N LEU A 157 -9.11 22.01 3.88
CA LEU A 157 -9.28 20.63 3.43
C LEU A 157 -9.07 19.64 4.59
N VAL A 158 -7.94 19.72 5.28
CA VAL A 158 -7.59 18.76 6.35
C VAL A 158 -8.59 18.86 7.51
N LYS A 159 -8.87 20.07 7.98
CA LYS A 159 -9.80 20.27 9.11
C LYS A 159 -11.25 19.95 8.77
N GLY A 160 -11.67 20.16 7.52
CA GLY A 160 -13.05 19.97 7.08
C GLY A 160 -13.39 18.54 6.71
N ARG A 161 -12.48 17.82 6.03
CA ARG A 161 -12.76 16.51 5.44
C ARG A 161 -12.12 15.34 6.18
N TYR A 162 -11.03 15.57 6.92
CA TYR A 162 -10.21 14.50 7.48
C TYR A 162 -10.13 14.57 9.02
N PRO A 163 -11.25 14.36 9.73
CA PRO A 163 -11.24 14.34 11.19
C PRO A 163 -10.32 13.23 11.71
N GLY A 164 -9.38 13.59 12.58
CA GLY A 164 -8.36 12.68 13.10
C GLY A 164 -6.98 12.81 12.43
N VAL A 165 -6.90 13.47 11.28
CA VAL A 165 -5.61 13.86 10.68
C VAL A 165 -5.12 15.14 11.35
N ARG A 166 -3.89 15.14 11.86
CA ARG A 166 -3.27 16.33 12.45
C ARG A 166 -2.74 17.24 11.36
N TYR A 167 -2.86 18.54 11.58
CA TYR A 167 -2.37 19.57 10.68
C TYR A 167 -1.37 20.47 11.41
N VAL A 168 -0.22 20.72 10.78
CA VAL A 168 0.79 21.67 11.27
C VAL A 168 1.29 22.51 10.11
N CYS A 169 1.41 23.82 10.33
CA CYS A 169 2.06 24.74 9.38
C CYS A 169 3.56 24.86 9.71
N GLU A 170 4.43 24.75 8.69
CA GLU A 170 5.84 25.15 8.76
C GLU A 170 6.03 26.41 7.90
N PRO A 171 6.28 27.59 8.49
CA PRO A 171 6.30 28.84 7.75
C PRO A 171 7.54 29.02 6.84
N ARG A 172 8.62 28.26 7.03
CA ARG A 172 9.83 28.37 6.21
C ARG A 172 9.73 27.48 4.98
N PRO A 173 9.87 28.03 3.76
CA PRO A 173 9.77 27.23 2.55
C PRO A 173 10.94 26.24 2.45
N GLY A 174 10.63 24.99 2.09
CA GLY A 174 11.58 23.92 1.84
C GLY A 174 11.13 22.58 2.43
N LEU A 175 11.24 21.52 1.65
CA LEU A 175 10.84 20.16 2.06
C LEU A 175 11.60 19.70 3.31
N ASP A 176 12.87 20.06 3.45
CA ASP A 176 13.66 19.70 4.64
C ASP A 176 13.15 20.40 5.90
N TRP A 177 12.66 21.64 5.80
CA TRP A 177 12.00 22.31 6.93
C TRP A 177 10.72 21.58 7.32
N ALA A 178 9.91 21.17 6.34
CA ALA A 178 8.69 20.41 6.57
C ALA A 178 8.97 19.04 7.21
N ARG A 179 9.97 18.30 6.71
CA ARG A 179 10.38 17.01 7.27
C ARG A 179 10.94 17.17 8.69
N ASN A 180 11.79 18.17 8.93
CA ASN A 180 12.26 18.46 10.28
C ASN A 180 11.11 18.84 11.22
N ARG A 181 10.11 19.57 10.73
CA ARG A 181 8.90 19.86 11.49
C ARG A 181 8.12 18.59 11.80
N ALA A 182 8.00 17.66 10.84
CA ALA A 182 7.38 16.36 11.07
C ALA A 182 8.11 15.54 12.15
N ILE A 183 9.45 15.52 12.15
CA ILE A 183 10.25 14.87 13.21
C ILE A 183 9.88 15.40 14.59
N LEU A 184 9.81 16.73 14.74
CA LEU A 184 9.49 17.36 16.02
C LEU A 184 8.04 17.13 16.48
N GLU A 185 7.14 16.90 15.53
CA GLU A 185 5.71 16.73 15.80
C GLU A 185 5.29 15.26 15.86
N ALA A 186 6.14 14.34 15.43
CA ALA A 186 5.86 12.91 15.42
C ALA A 186 5.60 12.42 16.86
N ARG A 187 4.62 11.52 16.97
CA ARG A 187 4.24 10.87 18.23
C ARG A 187 4.62 9.41 18.25
N GLY A 188 4.78 8.81 17.07
CA GLY A 188 5.15 7.42 16.90
C GLY A 188 6.61 7.12 17.20
N GLU A 189 6.85 5.85 17.51
CA GLU A 189 8.18 5.25 17.59
C GLU A 189 8.81 5.17 16.19
N ILE A 190 7.97 5.09 15.15
CA ILE A 190 8.37 5.10 13.74
C ILE A 190 7.77 6.32 13.07
N LEU A 191 8.58 7.05 12.31
CA LEU A 191 8.15 8.12 11.41
C LEU A 191 8.32 7.68 9.97
N ALA A 192 7.19 7.52 9.26
CA ALA A 192 7.15 7.19 7.85
C ALA A 192 6.74 8.41 7.03
N TYR A 193 7.46 8.69 5.95
CA TYR A 193 7.11 9.76 5.01
C TYR A 193 6.44 9.20 3.77
N THR A 194 5.47 9.93 3.24
CA THR A 194 4.98 9.75 1.87
C THR A 194 4.67 11.12 1.26
N ASP A 195 4.71 11.21 -0.07
CA ASP A 195 4.47 12.45 -0.79
C ASP A 195 2.96 12.67 -1.01
N ASP A 196 2.55 13.92 -1.22
CA ASP A 196 1.15 14.31 -1.36
C ASP A 196 0.48 13.83 -2.65
N ASP A 197 1.26 13.34 -3.62
CA ASP A 197 0.81 12.76 -4.88
C ASP A 197 0.88 11.23 -4.92
N VAL A 198 1.12 10.58 -3.77
CA VAL A 198 1.27 9.13 -3.65
C VAL A 198 0.01 8.46 -3.10
N VAL A 199 -0.38 7.36 -3.74
CA VAL A 199 -1.34 6.37 -3.22
C VAL A 199 -0.55 5.17 -2.71
N VAL A 200 -0.49 5.00 -1.40
CA VAL A 200 0.25 3.90 -0.77
C VAL A 200 -0.54 2.59 -0.76
N ASP A 201 0.19 1.49 -0.64
CA ASP A 201 -0.37 0.16 -0.41
C ASP A 201 -1.06 0.09 0.97
N PRO A 202 -2.27 -0.51 1.10
CA PRO A 202 -2.93 -0.69 2.39
C PRO A 202 -2.07 -1.40 3.45
N LEU A 203 -1.16 -2.28 3.04
CA LEU A 203 -0.26 -3.01 3.93
C LEU A 203 1.08 -2.30 4.16
N TRP A 204 1.31 -1.14 3.55
CA TRP A 204 2.59 -0.44 3.57
C TRP A 204 3.13 -0.23 4.99
N VAL A 205 2.32 0.34 5.89
CA VAL A 205 2.75 0.60 7.28
C VAL A 205 2.90 -0.70 8.07
N LYS A 206 2.00 -1.68 7.85
CA LYS A 206 2.09 -2.99 8.50
C LYS A 206 3.40 -3.70 8.16
N SER A 207 3.81 -3.66 6.90
CA SER A 207 5.09 -4.22 6.45
C SER A 207 6.29 -3.45 7.00
N LEU A 208 6.24 -2.11 7.03
CA LEU A 208 7.30 -1.30 7.64
C LEU A 208 7.47 -1.63 9.13
N ALA A 209 6.38 -1.62 9.89
CA ALA A 209 6.41 -1.91 11.32
C ALA A 209 6.91 -3.34 11.62
N GLN A 210 6.59 -4.32 10.76
CA GLN A 210 7.10 -5.68 10.90
C GLN A 210 8.62 -5.71 10.79
N VAL A 211 9.20 -5.02 9.80
CA VAL A 211 10.66 -4.98 9.61
C VAL A 211 11.37 -4.39 10.83
N PHE A 212 10.85 -3.28 11.38
CA PHE A 212 11.38 -2.68 12.62
C PHE A 212 11.24 -3.62 13.83
N ALA A 213 10.14 -4.37 13.92
CA ALA A 213 9.92 -5.31 15.01
C ALA A 213 10.85 -6.54 14.92
N GLU A 214 11.17 -7.00 13.71
CA GLU A 214 12.10 -8.10 13.47
C GLU A 214 13.57 -7.67 13.64
N ASN A 215 13.87 -6.38 13.44
CA ASN A 215 15.22 -5.82 13.46
C ASN A 215 15.25 -4.55 14.34
N PRO A 216 15.27 -4.68 15.67
CA PRO A 216 15.20 -3.55 16.59
C PRO A 216 16.50 -2.73 16.72
N GLU A 217 17.60 -3.14 16.05
CA GLU A 217 18.91 -2.47 16.03
C GLU A 217 19.10 -1.63 14.76
#